data_AF-A0A958S216-F1
#
_entry.id   AF-A0A958S216-F1
#
_cell.length_a   1.000
_cell.length_b   1.000
_cell.length_c   1.000
_cell.angle_alpha   90.00
_cell.angle_beta   90.00
_cell.angle_gamma   90.00
#
_symmetry.space_group_name_H-M   'P 1'
#
loop_
_entity.id
_entity.type
_entity.pdbx_description
1 polymer ?
#
loop_
_entity_poly.entity_id
_entity_poly.type
_entity_poly.pdbx_seq_one_letter_code
_entity_poly.pdbx_strand_id
1 'polypeptide(L)'
;LKQEEQQIEQIYQDIVQKTHQTDPSLEGMVRAELQKNLKSLKNIENRLIKAEKQKEAVRIDQIRSVKDKLFPGNSLQERTENLIYAYMLLGDGLIPELLRNLDPFSKEFAVLIHE
;
A
#
# COMPACT_ATOMS: atom_id res chain seq x y z
N LEU A 1 -8.84 13.01 10.23
CA LEU A 1 -10.19 13.42 10.68
C LEU A 1 -10.13 14.64 11.60
N LYS A 2 -9.31 15.66 11.26
CA LYS A 2 -9.04 16.79 12.17
C LYS A 2 -10.23 17.74 12.29
N GLN A 3 -10.96 17.94 11.20
CA GLN A 3 -12.13 18.82 11.19
C GLN A 3 -13.26 18.20 12.03
N GLU A 4 -13.47 16.89 11.90
CA GLU A 4 -14.47 16.14 12.66
C GLU A 4 -14.14 16.11 14.16
N GLU A 5 -12.85 16.00 14.51
CA GLU A 5 -12.37 16.08 15.90
C GLU A 5 -12.73 17.45 16.52
N GLN A 6 -12.43 18.55 15.81
CA GLN A 6 -12.77 19.90 16.25
C GLN A 6 -14.27 20.14 16.39
N GLN A 7 -15.09 19.58 15.48
CA GLN A 7 -16.54 19.66 15.57
C GLN A 7 -17.10 18.94 16.80
N ILE A 8 -16.58 17.75 17.11
CA ILE A 8 -16.96 17.01 18.33
C ILE A 8 -16.57 17.81 19.57
N GLU A 9 -15.35 18.36 19.62
CA GLU A 9 -14.93 19.19 20.75
C GLU A 9 -15.86 20.39 20.95
N GLN A 10 -16.22 21.09 19.88
CA GLN A 10 -17.14 22.23 19.95
C GLN A 10 -18.53 21.81 20.46
N ILE A 11 -19.08 20.71 19.95
CA ILE A 11 -20.37 20.17 20.41
C ILE A 11 -20.33 19.88 21.92
N TYR A 12 -19.26 19.25 22.40
CA TYR A 12 -19.13 18.92 23.81
C TYR A 12 -18.87 20.16 24.69
N GLN A 13 -18.20 21.19 24.18
CA GLN A 13 -18.09 22.47 24.89
C GLN A 13 -19.48 23.10 25.09
N ASP A 14 -20.32 23.09 24.06
CA ASP A 14 -21.68 23.62 24.15
C ASP A 14 -22.54 22.81 25.14
N ILE A 15 -22.34 21.49 25.20
CA ILE A 15 -22.99 20.63 26.20
C ILE A 15 -22.51 20.99 27.61
N VAL A 16 -21.20 21.17 27.83
CA VAL A 16 -20.66 21.57 29.14
C VAL A 16 -21.24 22.91 29.60
N GLN A 17 -21.39 23.89 28.70
CA GLN A 17 -22.02 25.18 29.04
C GLN A 17 -23.48 25.02 29.51
N LYS A 18 -24.26 24.16 28.84
CA LYS A 18 -25.64 23.84 29.25
C LYS A 18 -25.69 23.07 30.57
N THR A 19 -24.74 22.17 30.78
CA THR A 19 -24.61 21.40 32.02
C THR A 19 -24.32 22.30 33.21
N HIS A 20 -23.45 23.31 33.07
CA HIS A 20 -23.19 24.31 34.12
C HIS A 20 -24.45 25.06 34.56
N GLN A 21 -25.36 25.34 33.62
CA GLN A 21 -26.63 26.02 33.92
C GLN A 21 -27.68 25.10 34.57
N THR A 22 -27.51 23.78 34.47
CA THR A 22 -28.50 22.78 34.92
C THR A 22 -28.04 22.05 36.18
N ASP A 23 -26.90 21.36 36.09
CA ASP A 23 -26.27 20.62 37.19
C ASP A 23 -24.74 20.54 36.94
N PRO A 24 -23.94 21.38 37.63
CA PRO A 24 -22.49 21.38 37.49
C PRO A 24 -21.81 20.05 37.86
N SER A 25 -22.45 19.19 38.66
CA SER A 25 -21.86 17.90 39.07
C SER A 25 -21.68 16.94 37.89
N LEU A 26 -22.44 17.12 36.81
CA LEU A 26 -22.40 16.29 35.61
C LEU A 26 -21.27 16.67 34.63
N GLU A 27 -20.56 17.77 34.84
CA GLU A 27 -19.49 18.22 33.94
C GLU A 27 -18.40 17.15 33.75
N GLY A 28 -18.00 16.47 34.84
CA GLY A 28 -17.00 15.41 34.79
C GLY A 28 -17.44 14.23 33.92
N MET A 29 -18.73 13.88 33.97
CA MET A 29 -19.32 12.84 33.12
C MET A 29 -19.29 13.25 31.65
N VAL A 30 -19.67 14.49 31.32
CA VAL A 30 -19.68 15.02 29.95
C VAL A 30 -18.26 15.03 29.35
N ARG A 31 -17.26 15.51 30.12
CA ARG A 31 -15.86 15.52 29.69
C ARG A 31 -15.30 14.10 29.49
N ALA A 32 -15.70 13.15 30.32
CA ALA A 32 -15.31 11.75 30.15
C ALA A 32 -15.88 11.15 28.85
N GLU A 33 -17.13 11.45 28.51
CA GLU A 33 -17.75 10.98 27.27
C GLU A 33 -17.13 11.65 26.03
N LEU A 34 -16.73 12.93 26.11
CA LEU A 34 -15.91 13.59 25.07
C LEU A 34 -14.63 12.80 24.82
N GLN A 35 -13.85 12.53 25.86
CA GLN A 35 -12.57 11.84 25.73
C GLN A 35 -12.71 10.45 25.11
N LYS A 36 -13.80 9.74 25.44
CA LYS A 36 -14.14 8.43 24.87
C LYS A 36 -14.50 8.53 23.38
N ASN A 37 -15.25 9.56 22.98
CA ASN A 37 -15.59 9.80 21.57
C ASN A 37 -14.35 10.17 20.74
N LEU A 38 -13.47 11.04 21.24
CA LEU A 38 -12.20 11.37 20.58
C LEU A 38 -11.33 10.13 20.39
N LYS A 39 -11.26 9.25 21.41
CA LYS A 39 -10.55 7.97 21.32
C LYS A 39 -11.16 7.05 20.27
N SER A 40 -12.49 6.99 20.18
CA SER A 40 -13.20 6.22 19.16
C SER A 40 -12.88 6.72 17.75
N LEU A 41 -12.92 8.04 17.54
CA LEU A 41 -12.60 8.67 16.27
C LEU A 41 -11.16 8.40 15.83
N LYS A 42 -10.20 8.47 16.76
CA LYS A 42 -8.79 8.11 16.50
C LYS A 42 -8.62 6.63 16.12
N ASN A 43 -9.39 5.73 16.73
CA ASN A 43 -9.37 4.32 16.35
C ASN A 43 -9.91 4.10 14.93
N ILE A 44 -10.95 4.83 14.53
CA ILE A 44 -11.47 4.81 13.16
C ILE A 44 -10.42 5.33 12.18
N GLU A 45 -9.78 6.46 12.48
CA GLU A 45 -8.70 7.02 11.65
C GLU A 45 -7.57 6.01 11.43
N ASN A 46 -7.09 5.37 12.50
CA ASN A 46 -6.05 4.35 12.41
C ASN A 46 -6.46 3.15 11.54
N ARG A 47 -7.72 2.72 11.61
CA ARG A 47 -8.24 1.64 10.78
C ARG A 47 -8.32 2.04 9.31
N LEU A 48 -8.75 3.27 9.01
CA LEU A 48 -8.77 3.80 7.65
C LEU A 48 -7.35 3.88 7.06
N ILE A 49 -6.39 4.42 7.81
CA ILE A 49 -4.98 4.49 7.39
C ILE A 49 -4.43 3.09 7.13
N LYS A 50 -4.72 2.13 8.01
CA LYS A 50 -4.27 0.75 7.85
C LYS A 50 -4.86 0.11 6.59
N ALA A 51 -6.16 0.31 6.34
CA ALA A 51 -6.83 -0.23 5.16
C ALA A 51 -6.23 0.34 3.87
N GLU A 52 -5.98 1.64 3.81
CA GLU A 52 -5.37 2.26 2.62
C GLU A 52 -3.93 1.77 2.41
N LYS A 53 -3.13 1.69 3.48
CA LYS A 53 -1.78 1.12 3.42
C LYS A 53 -1.78 -0.32 2.92
N GLN A 54 -2.72 -1.14 3.39
CA GLN A 54 -2.82 -2.54 2.96
C GLN A 54 -3.20 -2.65 1.48
N LYS A 55 -4.13 -1.81 1.03
CA LYS A 55 -4.54 -1.73 -0.38
C LYS A 55 -3.35 -1.32 -1.28
N GLU A 56 -2.56 -0.35 -0.85
CA GLU A 56 -1.37 0.07 -1.59
C GLU A 56 -0.23 -0.94 -1.51
N ALA A 57 -0.06 -1.64 -0.38
CA ALA A 57 0.95 -2.68 -0.23
C ALA A 57 0.77 -3.78 -1.29
N VAL A 58 -0.46 -4.21 -1.55
CA VAL A 58 -0.75 -5.19 -2.59
C VAL A 58 -0.30 -4.71 -3.97
N ARG A 59 -0.58 -3.44 -4.32
CA ARG A 59 -0.15 -2.85 -5.60
C ARG A 59 1.37 -2.74 -5.70
N ILE A 60 2.01 -2.30 -4.62
CA ILE A 60 3.46 -2.19 -4.54
C ILE A 60 4.12 -3.56 -4.68
N ASP A 61 3.58 -4.58 -4.02
CA ASP A 61 4.11 -5.94 -4.08
C ASP A 61 3.93 -6.56 -5.46
N GLN A 62 2.82 -6.27 -6.16
CA GLN A 62 2.65 -6.65 -7.57
C GLN A 62 3.71 -6.01 -8.46
N ILE A 63 3.94 -4.69 -8.34
CA ILE A 63 4.97 -3.98 -9.10
C ILE A 63 6.36 -4.55 -8.77
N ARG A 64 6.66 -4.78 -7.50
CA ARG A 64 7.92 -5.38 -7.05
C ARG A 64 8.11 -6.77 -7.62
N SER A 65 7.09 -7.62 -7.58
CA SER A 65 7.16 -8.97 -8.13
C SER A 65 7.49 -8.97 -9.62
N VAL A 66 6.88 -8.06 -10.39
CA VAL A 66 7.20 -7.90 -11.83
C VAL A 66 8.65 -7.39 -11.98
N LYS A 67 9.05 -6.37 -11.22
CA LYS A 67 10.41 -5.84 -11.28
C LYS A 67 11.44 -6.91 -10.93
N ASP A 68 11.23 -7.69 -9.87
CA ASP A 68 12.19 -8.69 -9.38
C ASP A 68 12.33 -9.87 -10.35
N LYS A 69 11.27 -10.20 -11.11
CA LYS A 69 11.34 -11.17 -12.20
C LYS A 69 12.19 -10.66 -13.37
N LEU A 70 12.01 -9.39 -13.76
CA LEU A 70 12.73 -8.80 -14.89
C LEU A 70 14.17 -8.38 -14.52
N PHE A 71 14.39 -8.01 -13.26
CA PHE A 71 15.66 -7.51 -12.74
C PHE A 71 16.04 -8.20 -11.42
N PRO A 72 16.38 -9.50 -11.44
CA PRO A 72 16.66 -10.26 -10.23
C PRO A 72 17.85 -9.66 -9.48
N GLY A 73 17.67 -9.41 -8.18
CA GLY A 73 18.71 -8.77 -7.37
C GLY A 73 19.10 -7.37 -7.85
N ASN A 74 18.20 -6.68 -8.55
CA ASN A 74 18.44 -5.38 -9.17
C ASN A 74 19.56 -5.39 -10.24
N SER A 75 19.75 -6.55 -10.89
CA SER A 75 20.64 -6.77 -12.04
C SER A 75 19.82 -7.28 -13.23
N LEU A 76 20.38 -7.21 -14.44
CA LEU A 76 19.76 -7.80 -15.63
C LEU A 76 19.59 -9.31 -15.47
N GLN A 77 18.46 -9.83 -15.95
CA GLN A 77 18.13 -11.26 -15.95
C GLN A 77 19.24 -12.13 -16.52
N GLU A 78 19.81 -11.75 -17.68
CA GLU A 78 20.90 -12.50 -18.35
C GLU A 78 22.18 -12.64 -17.50
N ARG A 79 22.38 -11.77 -16.51
CA ARG A 79 23.57 -11.76 -15.66
C ARG A 79 23.40 -12.62 -14.41
N THR A 80 22.18 -13.01 -14.08
CA THR A 80 21.83 -13.69 -12.82
C THR A 80 21.17 -15.03 -13.07
N GLU A 81 20.35 -15.17 -14.11
CA GLU A 81 19.66 -16.41 -14.45
C GLU A 81 20.52 -17.34 -15.29
N ASN A 82 20.33 -18.64 -15.08
CA ASN A 82 21.01 -19.68 -15.83
C ASN A 82 20.20 -20.02 -17.10
N LEU A 83 20.87 -20.04 -18.25
CA LEU A 83 20.29 -20.41 -19.54
C LEU A 83 19.57 -21.77 -19.54
N ILE A 84 20.02 -22.72 -18.70
CA ILE A 84 19.40 -24.04 -18.56
C ILE A 84 17.92 -23.91 -18.18
N TYR A 85 17.55 -22.92 -17.36
CA TYR A 85 16.15 -22.71 -16.98
C TYR A 85 15.28 -22.37 -18.20
N ALA A 86 15.75 -21.47 -19.07
CA ALA A 86 15.08 -21.14 -20.31
C ALA A 86 15.02 -22.34 -21.27
N TYR A 87 16.08 -23.15 -21.32
CA TYR A 87 16.11 -24.36 -22.14
C TYR A 87 15.14 -25.45 -21.65
N MET A 88 14.93 -25.58 -20.34
CA MET A 88 13.91 -26.49 -19.80
C MET A 88 12.49 -26.08 -20.19
N LEU A 89 12.24 -24.78 -20.38
CA LEU A 89 10.94 -24.24 -20.77
C LEU A 89 10.69 -24.37 -22.29
N LEU A 90 11.68 -24.00 -23.09
CA LEU A 90 11.57 -23.83 -24.55
C LEU A 90 12.14 -25.01 -25.36
N GLY A 91 12.89 -25.90 -24.70
CA GLY A 91 13.60 -26.99 -25.34
C GLY A 91 14.50 -26.53 -26.48
N ASP A 92 14.51 -27.33 -27.54
CA ASP A 92 15.29 -27.07 -28.76
C ASP A 92 14.82 -25.82 -29.53
N GLY A 93 13.66 -25.26 -29.19
CA GLY A 93 13.14 -24.01 -29.76
C GLY A 93 13.86 -22.75 -29.27
N LEU A 94 14.57 -22.83 -28.14
CA LEU A 94 15.22 -21.68 -27.50
C LEU A 94 16.21 -20.97 -28.43
N ILE A 95 17.20 -21.69 -28.95
CA ILE A 95 18.27 -21.08 -29.76
C ILE A 95 17.72 -20.47 -31.06
N PRO A 96 16.86 -21.17 -31.84
CA PRO A 96 16.21 -20.56 -32.99
C PRO A 96 15.41 -19.29 -32.65
N GLU A 97 14.74 -19.25 -31.49
CA GLU A 97 13.96 -18.09 -31.07
C GLU A 97 14.83 -16.90 -30.68
N LEU A 98 15.94 -17.13 -29.97
CA LEU A 98 16.92 -16.10 -29.65
C LEU A 98 17.55 -15.53 -30.94
N LEU A 99 17.98 -16.38 -31.86
CA LEU A 99 18.60 -15.96 -33.11
C LEU A 99 17.66 -15.15 -34.02
N ARG A 100 16.36 -15.44 -33.98
CA ARG A 100 15.36 -14.69 -34.75
C ARG A 100 15.08 -13.29 -34.20
N ASN A 101 15.19 -13.12 -32.88
CA ASN A 101 14.68 -11.93 -32.19
C ASN A 101 15.78 -11.02 -31.62
N LEU A 102 16.99 -11.51 -31.42
CA LEU A 102 18.10 -10.72 -30.88
C LEU A 102 18.94 -10.11 -32.00
N ASP A 103 19.04 -8.79 -32.01
CA ASP A 103 20.01 -8.05 -32.81
C ASP A 103 21.19 -7.62 -31.93
N PRO A 104 22.41 -8.13 -32.15
CA PRO A 104 23.59 -7.80 -31.33
C PRO A 104 24.02 -6.33 -31.44
N PHE A 105 23.54 -5.58 -32.45
CA PHE A 105 23.84 -4.16 -32.61
C PHE A 105 22.72 -3.25 -32.11
N SER A 106 21.57 -3.80 -31.73
CA SER A 106 20.51 -3.04 -31.09
C SER A 106 20.95 -2.61 -29.69
N LYS A 107 20.62 -1.36 -29.31
CA LYS A 107 20.87 -0.81 -27.98
C LYS A 107 19.64 -0.84 -27.09
N GLU A 108 18.62 -1.58 -27.50
CA GLU A 108 17.33 -1.69 -26.82
C GLU A 108 17.24 -3.00 -26.04
N PHE A 109 16.37 -3.05 -25.04
CA PHE A 109 16.06 -4.31 -24.36
C PHE A 109 15.18 -5.17 -25.27
N ALA A 110 15.58 -6.43 -25.45
CA ALA A 110 14.72 -7.45 -26.04
C ALA A 110 13.82 -8.07 -24.96
N VAL A 111 12.51 -8.10 -25.22
CA VAL A 111 11.53 -8.81 -24.38
C VAL A 111 10.96 -9.96 -25.20
N LEU A 112 11.23 -11.18 -24.77
CA LEU A 112 10.73 -12.39 -25.42
C LEU A 112 9.53 -12.89 -24.62
N ILE A 113 8.39 -13.03 -25.29
CA ILE A 113 7.15 -13.54 -24.70
C ILE A 113 6.87 -14.89 -25.32
N HIS A 114 6.79 -15.92 -24.49
CA HIS A 114 6.43 -17.28 -24.87
C HIS A 114 5.05 -17.62 -24.27
N GLU A 115 4.20 -18.32 -25.03
CA GLU A 115 2.88 -18.79 -24.58
C GLU A 115 2.94 -20.15 -23.87
#